data_AF-A0A3L6JAI6-F1
#
_entry.id   AF-A0A3L6JAI6-F1
#
_cell.length_a   1.000
_cell.length_b   1.000
_cell.length_c   1.000
_cell.angle_alpha   90.00
_cell.angle_beta   90.00
_cell.angle_gamma   90.00
#
_symmetry.space_group_name_H-M   'P 1'
#
loop_
_entity.id
_entity.type
_entity.pdbx_description
1 polymer ?
#
loop_
_entity_poly.entity_id
_entity_poly.type
_entity_poly.pdbx_seq_one_letter_code
_entity_poly.pdbx_strand_id
1 'polypeptide(L)'
;MPLVGCIKHIDSGKSRGVPRAPSKPLRLNAELLVALDIMVILMSDKSKYSFKCQEQDCPQRVCCTRPHVNVTIGDISRWTEQDYLSHIIPGLILMAPESEEDSIGIESQRHPLKKDSEKTACIFYHEDSNACSIRYSRPLSCRTFPLEYDGAKFHVVEKECSGIGKGEVQKDSLREARETAEQEFRERSETEKALPGLYAVLMNHMLRQSAEAMKDLSEEDRKTLDEIMSKRSPKESQ
;
A
#
# COMPACT_ATOMS: atom_id res chain seq x y z
N MET A 1 41.21 9.75 -17.53
CA MET A 1 42.22 8.72 -17.91
C MET A 1 42.01 7.50 -17.03
N PRO A 2 42.05 6.25 -17.52
CA PRO A 2 41.49 5.71 -18.76
C PRO A 2 40.50 4.54 -18.51
N LEU A 3 39.75 4.21 -19.57
CA LEU A 3 39.02 2.97 -19.83
C LEU A 3 39.99 1.81 -20.14
N VAL A 4 39.80 0.63 -19.54
CA VAL A 4 40.27 -0.72 -20.00
C VAL A 4 39.42 -1.77 -19.23
N GLY A 5 38.88 -2.86 -19.78
CA GLY A 5 39.06 -3.45 -21.09
C GLY A 5 38.20 -4.69 -21.38
N CYS A 6 38.46 -5.19 -22.58
CA CYS A 6 37.82 -6.24 -23.38
C CYS A 6 38.04 -7.68 -22.88
N ILE A 7 37.10 -8.59 -23.23
CA ILE A 7 37.34 -9.96 -23.76
C ILE A 7 36.11 -10.30 -24.66
N LYS A 8 36.17 -10.25 -26.01
CA LYS A 8 36.63 -11.19 -27.07
C LYS A 8 35.90 -12.55 -27.22
N HIS A 9 35.11 -12.63 -28.31
CA HIS A 9 34.97 -13.67 -29.35
C HIS A 9 34.93 -15.17 -29.00
N ILE A 10 33.87 -15.85 -29.46
CA ILE A 10 33.95 -17.10 -30.24
C ILE A 10 32.94 -17.03 -31.39
N ASP A 11 33.41 -17.32 -32.60
CA ASP A 11 32.68 -17.41 -33.86
C ASP A 11 33.12 -18.70 -34.57
N SER A 12 32.17 -19.50 -35.08
CA SER A 12 32.32 -20.63 -36.01
C SER A 12 30.94 -21.29 -36.19
N GLY A 13 30.39 -21.62 -37.35
CA GLY A 13 30.80 -21.56 -38.74
C GLY A 13 29.74 -22.28 -39.61
N LYS A 14 29.38 -21.64 -40.73
CA LYS A 14 28.79 -22.12 -42.01
C LYS A 14 28.46 -23.62 -42.23
N SER A 15 27.25 -23.93 -42.72
CA SER A 15 26.91 -24.08 -44.17
C SER A 15 25.86 -25.15 -44.55
N ARG A 16 25.19 -24.86 -45.68
CA ARG A 16 24.45 -25.72 -46.65
C ARG A 16 22.95 -25.89 -46.46
N GLY A 17 22.23 -25.77 -47.58
CA GLY A 17 20.77 -25.84 -47.65
C GLY A 17 20.23 -26.79 -48.72
N VAL A 18 18.90 -26.71 -48.84
CA VAL A 18 17.97 -27.19 -49.90
C VAL A 18 17.62 -28.70 -49.81
N PRO A 19 16.36 -29.17 -50.04
CA PRO A 19 15.22 -28.58 -50.77
C PRO A 19 13.84 -28.52 -50.07
N ARG A 20 12.93 -27.73 -50.65
CA ARG A 20 11.46 -27.72 -50.42
C ARG A 20 10.75 -28.76 -51.30
N ALA A 21 9.75 -29.45 -50.74
CA ALA A 21 8.44 -29.82 -51.33
C ALA A 21 7.66 -30.72 -50.33
N PRO A 22 6.37 -31.02 -50.54
CA PRO A 22 5.20 -30.15 -50.57
C PRO A 22 4.24 -30.43 -49.38
N SER A 23 3.31 -29.49 -49.22
CA SER A 23 2.18 -29.48 -48.28
C SER A 23 1.25 -30.69 -48.35
N LYS A 24 1.00 -31.33 -47.20
CA LYS A 24 -0.29 -31.94 -46.83
C LYS A 24 -0.55 -31.72 -45.33
N PRO A 25 -1.77 -31.33 -44.91
CA PRO A 25 -2.09 -31.08 -43.51
C PRO A 25 -2.30 -32.42 -42.80
N LEU A 26 -1.39 -32.78 -41.89
CA LEU A 26 -1.68 -33.79 -40.89
C LEU A 26 -2.61 -33.15 -39.86
N ARG A 27 -3.85 -33.66 -39.79
CA ARG A 27 -4.78 -33.39 -38.70
C ARG A 27 -4.13 -33.89 -37.41
N LEU A 28 -3.52 -32.98 -36.65
CA LEU A 28 -3.21 -33.23 -35.25
C LEU A 28 -4.53 -33.31 -34.48
N ASN A 29 -4.76 -34.44 -33.82
CA ASN A 29 -5.87 -34.60 -32.89
C ASN A 29 -5.73 -33.56 -31.78
N ALA A 30 -6.84 -32.86 -31.49
CA ALA A 30 -6.91 -31.80 -30.48
C ALA A 30 -6.43 -32.26 -29.09
N GLU A 31 -6.47 -33.57 -28.80
CA GLU A 31 -5.99 -34.14 -27.53
C GLU A 31 -4.47 -34.10 -27.37
N LEU A 32 -3.68 -34.11 -28.45
CA LEU A 32 -2.22 -34.07 -28.36
C LEU A 32 -1.67 -32.65 -28.21
N LEU A 33 -2.38 -31.63 -28.73
CA LEU A 33 -2.06 -30.22 -28.48
C LEU A 33 -2.33 -29.84 -27.02
N VAL A 34 -3.42 -30.33 -26.44
CA VAL A 34 -3.73 -30.11 -25.02
C VAL A 34 -2.67 -30.76 -24.11
N ALA A 35 -2.14 -31.93 -24.47
CA ALA A 35 -1.07 -32.57 -23.70
C ALA A 35 0.28 -31.81 -23.77
N LEU A 36 0.61 -31.20 -24.92
CA LEU A 36 1.81 -30.37 -25.08
C LEU A 36 1.66 -28.99 -24.41
N ASP A 37 0.48 -28.37 -24.45
CA ASP A 37 0.20 -27.15 -23.69
C ASP A 37 0.17 -27.42 -22.19
N ILE A 38 -0.37 -28.56 -21.74
CA ILE A 38 -0.34 -28.96 -20.32
C ILE A 38 1.09 -29.26 -19.85
N MET A 39 1.94 -29.91 -20.66
CA MET A 39 3.35 -30.17 -20.28
C MET A 39 4.22 -28.91 -20.32
N VAL A 40 3.99 -27.96 -21.22
CA VAL A 40 4.69 -26.66 -21.20
C VAL A 40 4.25 -25.80 -20.01
N ILE A 41 3.01 -25.92 -19.55
CA ILE A 41 2.51 -25.22 -18.35
C ILE A 41 3.05 -25.82 -17.04
N LEU A 42 3.38 -27.13 -17.00
CA LEU A 42 3.87 -27.80 -15.80
C LEU A 42 5.39 -27.63 -15.53
N MET A 43 6.11 -26.92 -16.40
CA MET A 43 7.54 -26.61 -16.23
C MET A 43 7.84 -25.11 -16.13
N SER A 44 6.86 -24.29 -15.75
CA SER A 44 7.14 -22.91 -15.33
C SER A 44 7.70 -22.97 -13.92
N ASP A 45 9.03 -23.03 -13.82
CA ASP A 45 9.80 -22.83 -12.59
C ASP A 45 9.12 -21.76 -11.75
N LYS A 46 8.69 -22.10 -10.52
CA LYS A 46 8.12 -21.14 -9.57
C LYS A 46 9.12 -20.01 -9.40
N SER A 47 8.93 -18.92 -10.14
CA SER A 47 9.85 -17.79 -10.14
C SER A 47 9.93 -17.28 -8.71
N LYS A 48 11.11 -17.38 -8.09
CA LYS A 48 11.34 -16.81 -6.76
C LYS A 48 10.96 -15.34 -6.82
N TYR A 49 10.08 -14.90 -5.91
CA TYR A 49 9.66 -13.51 -5.82
C TYR A 49 10.89 -12.59 -5.89
N SER A 50 10.88 -11.67 -6.85
CA SER A 50 11.88 -10.63 -7.03
C SER A 50 11.19 -9.28 -7.13
N PHE A 51 11.70 -8.31 -6.41
CA PHE A 51 11.13 -6.97 -6.39
C PHE A 51 12.22 -5.92 -6.21
N LYS A 52 12.16 -4.91 -7.08
CA LYS A 52 12.94 -3.68 -6.95
C LYS A 52 12.01 -2.49 -7.09
N CYS A 53 11.82 -1.75 -6.00
CA CYS A 53 11.09 -0.49 -6.05
C CYS A 53 11.77 0.45 -7.04
N GLN A 54 11.01 0.94 -8.03
CA GLN A 54 11.53 1.89 -9.04
C GLN A 54 11.49 3.34 -8.54
N GLU A 55 10.97 3.58 -7.34
CA GLU A 55 10.94 4.91 -6.73
C GLU A 55 10.42 5.98 -7.69
N GLN A 56 11.20 7.06 -7.90
CA GLN A 56 10.90 8.18 -8.79
C GLN A 56 10.60 7.77 -10.23
N ASP A 57 11.16 6.64 -10.68
CA ASP A 57 11.01 6.11 -12.02
C ASP A 57 9.79 5.19 -12.17
N CYS A 58 9.02 4.94 -11.11
CA CYS A 58 7.83 4.09 -11.17
C CYS A 58 6.71 4.81 -11.95
N PRO A 59 6.29 4.29 -13.14
CA PRO A 59 5.33 5.00 -13.98
C PRO A 59 3.89 4.93 -13.46
N GLN A 60 3.48 3.80 -12.87
CA GLN A 60 2.08 3.58 -12.46
C GLN A 60 1.78 4.00 -11.01
N ARG A 61 2.80 4.22 -10.18
CA ARG A 61 2.68 4.61 -8.76
C ARG A 61 1.65 3.85 -7.93
N VAL A 62 1.45 2.57 -8.22
CA VAL A 62 0.48 1.71 -7.54
C VAL A 62 0.55 1.74 -6.01
N CYS A 63 1.75 1.89 -5.42
CA CYS A 63 1.91 2.02 -3.97
C CYS A 63 1.30 3.31 -3.37
N CYS A 64 1.25 4.40 -4.15
CA CYS A 64 0.71 5.70 -3.73
C CYS A 64 -0.77 5.85 -4.10
N THR A 65 -1.23 5.13 -5.12
CA THR A 65 -2.61 5.19 -5.63
C THR A 65 -3.51 4.06 -5.14
N ARG A 66 -2.98 3.01 -4.50
CA ARG A 66 -3.79 1.95 -3.87
C ARG A 66 -4.82 2.53 -2.89
N PRO A 67 -6.00 1.93 -2.71
CA PRO A 67 -7.09 2.51 -1.92
C PRO A 67 -6.74 2.74 -0.45
N HIS A 68 -6.08 1.78 0.19
CA HIS A 68 -5.77 1.82 1.62
C HIS A 68 -4.27 1.94 1.88
N VAL A 69 -3.90 2.82 2.79
CA VAL A 69 -2.54 2.90 3.34
C VAL A 69 -2.68 2.89 4.85
N ASN A 70 -2.60 1.67 5.38
CA ASN A 70 -2.73 1.43 6.82
C ASN A 70 -1.53 2.01 7.56
N VAL A 71 -1.84 2.57 8.73
CA VAL A 71 -0.89 3.11 9.68
C VAL A 71 -1.08 2.37 11.00
N THR A 72 0.02 1.91 11.57
CA THR A 72 0.01 1.19 12.85
C THR A 72 0.37 2.13 14.00
N ILE A 73 0.04 1.75 15.24
CA ILE A 73 0.56 2.43 16.44
C ILE A 73 2.10 2.37 16.44
N GLY A 74 2.69 1.29 15.93
CA GLY A 74 4.13 1.18 15.75
C GLY A 74 4.71 2.22 14.77
N ASP A 75 3.99 2.56 13.69
CA ASP A 75 4.39 3.64 12.78
C ASP A 75 4.39 4.99 13.50
N ILE A 76 3.35 5.25 14.31
CA ILE A 76 3.25 6.47 15.13
C ILE A 76 4.42 6.55 16.11
N SER A 77 4.76 5.45 16.79
CA SER A 77 5.92 5.39 17.69
C SER A 77 7.21 5.72 16.95
N ARG A 78 7.45 5.09 15.81
CA ARG A 78 8.65 5.35 14.98
C ARG A 78 8.72 6.81 14.52
N TRP A 79 7.61 7.41 14.11
CA TRP A 79 7.60 8.82 13.73
C TRP A 79 7.82 9.76 14.91
N THR A 80 7.39 9.38 16.10
CA THR A 80 7.66 10.13 17.34
C THR A 80 9.15 10.10 17.67
N GLU A 81 9.76 8.92 17.64
CA GLU A 81 11.20 8.73 17.88
C GLU A 81 12.07 9.49 16.87
N GLN A 82 11.56 9.69 15.65
CA GLN A 82 12.22 10.43 14.57
C GLN A 82 11.97 11.95 14.62
N ASP A 83 11.20 12.45 15.60
CA ASP A 83 10.73 13.85 15.66
C ASP A 83 10.04 14.31 14.36
N TYR A 84 9.32 13.38 13.71
CA TYR A 84 8.71 13.59 12.40
C TYR A 84 7.18 13.50 12.43
N LEU A 85 6.61 13.12 13.58
CA LEU A 85 5.17 12.91 13.78
C LEU A 85 4.34 14.16 13.42
N SER A 86 4.81 15.35 13.78
CA SER A 86 4.11 16.62 13.53
C SER A 86 3.87 16.91 12.04
N HIS A 87 4.72 16.39 11.16
CA HIS A 87 4.61 16.52 9.70
C HIS A 87 3.65 15.50 9.09
N ILE A 88 3.34 14.41 9.82
CA ILE A 88 2.56 13.28 9.32
C ILE A 88 1.13 13.29 9.87
N ILE A 89 0.94 13.59 11.16
CA ILE A 89 -0.37 13.55 11.83
C ILE A 89 -1.48 14.24 11.06
N PRO A 90 -1.30 15.46 10.50
CA PRO A 90 -2.39 16.14 9.79
C PRO A 90 -2.94 15.38 8.59
N GLY A 91 -2.16 14.45 8.03
CA GLY A 91 -2.53 13.59 6.92
C GLY A 91 -3.08 12.23 7.34
N LEU A 92 -3.34 11.98 8.62
CA LEU A 92 -3.91 10.73 9.11
C LEU A 92 -5.40 10.88 9.41
N ILE A 93 -6.15 9.78 9.30
CA ILE A 93 -7.55 9.68 9.69
C ILE A 93 -7.79 8.40 10.48
N LEU A 94 -8.76 8.46 11.38
CA LEU A 94 -9.36 7.28 11.99
C LEU A 94 -10.47 6.79 11.07
N MET A 95 -10.40 5.52 10.69
CA MET A 95 -11.47 4.84 9.96
C MET A 95 -12.48 4.34 10.98
N ALA A 96 -13.70 4.88 10.93
CA ALA A 96 -14.81 4.35 11.71
C ALA A 96 -15.29 3.03 11.09
N PRO A 97 -15.74 2.07 11.89
CA PRO A 97 -16.28 0.82 11.38
C PRO A 97 -17.62 1.11 10.68
N GLU A 98 -17.77 0.62 9.45
CA GLU A 98 -19.01 0.76 8.68
C GLU A 98 -19.99 -0.39 8.99
N SER A 99 -19.46 -1.52 9.43
CA SER A 99 -20.21 -2.70 9.87
C SER A 99 -19.72 -3.24 11.22
N GLU A 100 -20.46 -4.18 11.81
CA GLU A 100 -20.07 -4.84 13.07
C GLU A 100 -18.81 -5.71 12.95
N GLU A 101 -18.44 -6.09 11.72
CA GLU A 101 -17.24 -6.88 11.44
C GLU A 101 -16.00 -6.00 11.24
N ASP A 102 -16.20 -4.70 11.00
CA ASP A 102 -15.11 -3.76 10.79
C ASP A 102 -14.50 -3.32 12.12
N SER A 103 -13.18 -3.16 12.12
CA SER A 103 -12.46 -2.59 13.26
C SER A 103 -12.10 -1.13 12.99
N ILE A 104 -11.93 -0.35 14.06
CA ILE A 104 -11.36 0.99 13.94
C ILE A 104 -9.94 0.84 13.39
N GLY A 105 -9.61 1.62 12.36
CA GLY A 105 -8.28 1.66 11.75
C GLY A 105 -7.67 3.05 11.73
N ILE A 106 -6.38 3.14 11.41
CA ILE A 106 -5.69 4.41 11.10
C ILE A 106 -5.21 4.31 9.65
N GLU A 107 -5.57 5.29 8.84
CA GLU A 107 -5.15 5.36 7.44
C GLU A 107 -4.60 6.74 7.09
N SER A 108 -3.81 6.81 6.02
CA SER A 108 -3.50 8.11 5.42
C SER A 108 -4.73 8.65 4.68
N GLN A 109 -5.00 9.95 4.86
CA GLN A 109 -5.95 10.68 4.03
C GLN A 109 -5.61 10.57 2.55
N ARG A 110 -6.62 10.81 1.72
CA ARG A 110 -6.51 10.73 0.27
C ARG A 110 -6.93 12.04 -0.37
N HIS A 111 -6.33 12.35 -1.52
CA HIS A 111 -6.74 13.47 -2.36
C HIS A 111 -6.96 13.01 -3.80
N PRO A 112 -7.85 13.66 -4.56
CA PRO A 112 -7.99 13.42 -5.99
C PRO A 112 -6.69 13.74 -6.75
N LEU A 113 -6.38 12.96 -7.79
CA LEU A 113 -5.27 13.26 -8.69
C LEU A 113 -5.63 14.41 -9.64
N LYS A 114 -4.63 15.20 -10.05
CA LYS A 114 -4.83 16.35 -10.94
C LYS A 114 -5.16 15.92 -12.37
N LYS A 115 -4.53 14.85 -12.85
CA LYS A 115 -4.74 14.33 -14.22
C LYS A 115 -5.97 13.43 -14.36
N ASP A 116 -6.51 12.92 -13.26
CA ASP A 116 -7.63 11.99 -13.24
C ASP A 116 -8.40 12.14 -11.92
N SER A 117 -9.44 12.98 -11.90
CA SER A 117 -10.19 13.30 -10.68
C SER A 117 -10.98 12.13 -10.10
N GLU A 118 -11.23 11.08 -10.89
CA GLU A 118 -11.89 9.85 -10.46
C GLU A 118 -10.94 8.95 -9.66
N LYS A 119 -9.62 9.21 -9.74
CA LYS A 119 -8.61 8.50 -8.98
C LYS A 119 -8.14 9.34 -7.81
N THR A 120 -7.84 8.64 -6.73
CA THR A 120 -7.27 9.25 -5.53
C THR A 120 -5.87 8.71 -5.28
N ALA A 121 -5.08 9.48 -4.54
CA ALA A 121 -3.79 9.06 -4.03
C ALA A 121 -3.65 9.43 -2.56
N CYS A 122 -2.69 8.78 -1.90
CA CYS A 122 -2.26 9.13 -0.54
C CYS A 122 -1.89 10.63 -0.47
N ILE A 123 -2.29 11.31 0.62
CA ILE A 123 -2.02 12.73 0.87
C ILE A 123 -0.53 13.12 0.80
N PHE A 124 0.37 12.15 1.01
CA PHE A 124 1.82 12.36 0.95
C PHE A 124 2.41 12.21 -0.47
N TYR A 125 1.59 11.93 -1.48
CA TYR A 125 2.03 11.81 -2.87
C TYR A 125 1.89 13.15 -3.61
N HIS A 126 2.97 13.55 -4.28
CA HIS A 126 3.02 14.74 -5.11
C HIS A 126 3.13 14.34 -6.58
N GLU A 127 2.05 14.57 -7.33
CA GLU A 127 1.95 14.16 -8.73
C GLU A 127 2.92 14.91 -9.65
N ASP A 128 3.12 16.21 -9.43
CA ASP A 128 3.96 17.05 -10.29
C ASP A 128 5.43 16.59 -10.27
N SER A 129 5.90 16.17 -9.10
CA SER A 129 7.29 15.73 -8.87
C SER A 129 7.44 14.21 -8.85
N ASN A 130 6.35 13.47 -9.01
CA ASN A 130 6.32 12.01 -8.87
C ASN A 130 7.03 11.56 -7.56
N ALA A 131 6.73 12.20 -6.43
CA ALA A 131 7.47 12.01 -5.19
C ALA A 131 6.55 11.76 -3.99
N CYS A 132 7.07 11.06 -2.98
CA CYS A 132 6.41 10.87 -1.69
C CYS A 132 7.14 11.68 -0.63
N SER A 133 6.43 12.59 0.05
CA SER A 133 7.03 13.49 1.07
C SER A 133 7.54 12.74 2.31
N ILE A 134 7.01 11.54 2.56
CA ILE A 134 7.42 10.68 3.68
C ILE A 134 8.26 9.48 3.24
N ARG A 135 8.97 9.55 2.10
CA ARG A 135 9.70 8.40 1.49
C ARG A 135 10.52 7.53 2.45
N TYR A 136 11.27 8.14 3.37
CA TYR A 136 12.11 7.43 4.33
C TYR A 136 11.40 7.08 5.64
N SER A 137 10.28 7.76 5.91
CA SER A 137 9.41 7.54 7.07
C SER A 137 8.07 6.92 6.64
N ARG A 138 8.05 6.16 5.55
CA ARG A 138 6.81 5.51 5.08
C ARG A 138 6.30 4.53 6.15
N PRO A 139 4.98 4.35 6.30
CA PRO A 139 4.44 3.32 7.20
C PRO A 139 4.83 1.93 6.70
N LEU A 140 4.83 0.92 7.59
CA LEU A 140 5.20 -0.46 7.24
C LEU A 140 4.41 -0.99 6.04
N SER A 141 3.11 -0.73 5.98
CA SER A 141 2.25 -1.13 4.86
C SER A 141 2.77 -0.64 3.50
N CYS A 142 3.48 0.50 3.45
CA CYS A 142 4.12 1.01 2.24
C CYS A 142 5.53 0.42 1.99
N ARG A 143 6.22 -0.02 3.04
CA ARG A 143 7.56 -0.63 2.95
C ARG A 143 7.49 -2.08 2.47
N THR A 144 6.41 -2.78 2.82
CA THR A 144 6.18 -4.19 2.46
C THR A 144 5.60 -4.33 1.06
N PHE A 145 4.86 -3.32 0.57
CA PHE A 145 4.23 -3.35 -0.74
C PHE A 145 5.22 -3.69 -1.89
N PRO A 146 4.87 -4.62 -2.81
CA PRO A 146 3.57 -5.29 -2.96
C PRO A 146 3.46 -6.65 -2.24
N LEU A 147 4.42 -7.00 -1.38
CA LEU A 147 4.42 -8.25 -0.63
C LEU A 147 3.66 -8.08 0.69
N GLU A 148 2.69 -8.95 0.94
CA GLU A 148 1.94 -8.98 2.19
C GLU A 148 1.97 -10.37 2.81
N TYR A 149 1.69 -10.42 4.11
CA TYR A 149 1.56 -11.64 4.90
C TYR A 149 0.19 -11.63 5.58
N ASP A 150 -0.57 -12.72 5.42
CA ASP A 150 -1.93 -12.84 5.96
C ASP A 150 -2.00 -13.59 7.31
N GLY A 151 -0.85 -13.86 7.93
CA GLY A 151 -0.76 -14.70 9.14
C GLY A 151 -0.51 -16.18 8.84
N ALA A 152 -0.57 -16.60 7.57
CA ALA A 152 -0.28 -17.97 7.15
C ALA A 152 0.72 -18.03 5.98
N LYS A 153 0.56 -17.18 4.97
CA LYS A 153 1.35 -17.19 3.74
C LYS A 153 1.65 -15.79 3.23
N PHE A 154 2.76 -15.71 2.50
CA PHE A 154 3.12 -14.53 1.73
C PHE A 154 2.39 -14.51 0.39
N HIS A 155 1.91 -13.34 -0.01
CA HIS A 155 1.26 -13.14 -1.30
C HIS A 155 1.55 -11.74 -1.85
N VAL A 156 1.37 -11.58 -3.16
CA VAL A 156 1.57 -10.30 -3.86
C VAL A 156 0.21 -9.70 -4.13
N VAL A 157 -0.07 -8.54 -3.53
CA VAL A 157 -1.38 -7.88 -3.63
C VAL A 157 -1.58 -7.13 -4.95
N GLU A 158 -0.49 -6.63 -5.53
CA GLU A 158 -0.52 -5.91 -6.80
C GLU A 158 0.47 -6.52 -7.78
N LYS A 159 -0.03 -7.37 -8.68
CA LYS A 159 0.80 -8.11 -9.65
C LYS A 159 1.30 -7.21 -10.79
N GLU A 160 0.65 -6.08 -11.03
CA GLU A 160 1.00 -5.13 -12.10
C GLU A 160 2.03 -4.08 -11.65
N CYS A 161 2.59 -4.22 -10.44
CA CYS A 161 3.66 -3.36 -9.98
C CYS A 161 4.93 -3.57 -10.82
N SER A 162 5.42 -2.52 -11.48
CA SER A 162 6.54 -2.58 -12.43
C SER A 162 7.85 -3.02 -11.80
N GLY A 163 7.96 -2.96 -10.47
CA GLY A 163 9.11 -3.46 -9.72
C GLY A 163 9.17 -4.99 -9.62
N ILE A 164 8.06 -5.70 -9.85
CA ILE A 164 7.99 -7.16 -9.78
C ILE A 164 8.78 -7.76 -10.94
N GLY A 165 9.53 -8.83 -10.66
CA GLY A 165 10.38 -9.48 -11.65
C GLY A 165 11.72 -8.76 -11.86
N LYS A 166 11.93 -7.61 -11.20
CA LYS A 166 13.15 -6.79 -11.34
C LYS A 166 14.01 -6.84 -10.08
N GLY A 167 15.31 -6.65 -10.26
CA GLY A 167 16.30 -6.60 -9.18
C GLY A 167 16.90 -7.96 -8.85
N GLU A 168 17.96 -7.92 -8.03
CA GLU A 168 18.62 -9.13 -7.56
C GLU A 168 17.85 -9.74 -6.39
N VAL A 169 17.61 -11.06 -6.46
CA VAL A 169 17.03 -11.83 -5.36
C VAL A 169 18.16 -12.35 -4.49
N GLN A 170 18.82 -11.46 -3.76
CA GLN A 170 19.73 -11.91 -2.71
C GLN A 170 18.91 -12.53 -1.57
N LYS A 171 19.42 -13.61 -0.99
CA LYS A 171 18.71 -14.36 0.08
C LYS A 171 18.39 -13.46 1.27
N ASP A 172 19.29 -12.54 1.60
CA ASP A 172 19.11 -11.59 2.69
C ASP A 172 18.00 -10.57 2.39
N SER A 173 17.94 -10.02 1.17
CA SER A 173 16.87 -9.09 0.78
C SER A 173 15.49 -9.75 0.79
N LEU A 174 15.40 -11.01 0.37
CA LEU A 174 14.14 -11.77 0.45
C LEU A 174 13.75 -12.07 1.91
N ARG A 175 14.72 -12.33 2.79
CA ARG A 175 14.48 -12.53 4.21
C ARG A 175 13.97 -11.24 4.85
N GLU A 176 14.65 -10.12 4.63
CA GLU A 176 14.27 -8.80 5.16
C GLU A 176 12.85 -8.39 4.71
N ALA A 177 12.51 -8.61 3.44
CA ALA A 177 11.17 -8.34 2.93
C ALA A 177 10.08 -9.18 3.64
N ARG A 178 10.37 -10.45 3.93
CA ARG A 178 9.46 -11.34 4.67
C ARG A 178 9.32 -10.93 6.12
N GLU A 179 10.44 -10.66 6.80
CA GLU A 179 10.45 -10.19 8.19
C GLU A 179 9.68 -8.88 8.34
N THR A 180 9.83 -7.96 7.39
CA THR A 180 9.08 -6.70 7.37
C THR A 180 7.59 -6.93 7.15
N ALA A 181 7.20 -7.86 6.26
CA ALA A 181 5.80 -8.20 6.02
C ALA A 181 5.13 -8.89 7.22
N GLU A 182 5.85 -9.78 7.90
CA GLU A 182 5.39 -10.38 9.15
C GLU A 182 5.27 -9.34 10.28
N GLN A 183 6.22 -8.40 10.34
CA GLN A 183 6.17 -7.29 11.28
C GLN A 183 4.96 -6.38 11.02
N GLU A 184 4.70 -6.03 9.76
CA GLU A 184 3.52 -5.24 9.38
C GLU A 184 2.23 -5.94 9.82
N PHE A 185 2.08 -7.24 9.52
CA PHE A 185 0.90 -8.00 9.90
C PHE A 185 0.71 -8.02 11.42
N ARG A 186 1.80 -8.24 12.18
CA ARG A 186 1.77 -8.25 13.64
C ARG A 186 1.35 -6.88 14.20
N GLU A 187 2.02 -5.80 13.77
CA GLU A 187 1.74 -4.45 14.28
C GLU A 187 0.35 -3.96 13.87
N ARG A 188 -0.12 -4.34 12.69
CA ARG A 188 -1.49 -4.07 12.25
C ARG A 188 -2.50 -4.82 13.11
N SER A 189 -2.29 -6.11 13.34
CA SER A 189 -3.14 -6.92 14.23
C SER A 189 -3.18 -6.38 15.67
N GLU A 190 -2.04 -5.91 16.18
CA GLU A 190 -1.96 -5.27 17.50
C GLU A 190 -2.71 -3.94 17.53
N THR A 191 -2.57 -3.13 16.47
CA THR A 191 -3.29 -1.86 16.30
C THR A 191 -4.80 -2.09 16.26
N GLU A 192 -5.29 -2.99 15.41
CA GLU A 192 -6.71 -3.32 15.28
C GLU A 192 -7.33 -3.76 16.62
N LYS A 193 -6.58 -4.52 17.44
CA LYS A 193 -7.05 -4.96 18.77
C LYS A 193 -7.03 -3.85 19.82
N ALA A 194 -6.03 -2.97 19.80
CA ALA A 194 -5.83 -1.95 20.81
C ALA A 194 -6.66 -0.69 20.56
N LEU A 195 -6.86 -0.33 19.29
CA LEU A 195 -7.39 0.97 18.90
C LEU A 195 -8.82 1.24 19.39
N PRO A 196 -9.77 0.27 19.40
CA PRO A 196 -11.10 0.49 19.96
C PRO A 196 -11.07 0.89 21.45
N GLY A 197 -10.23 0.22 22.24
CA GLY A 197 -10.06 0.55 23.65
C GLY A 197 -9.44 1.93 23.86
N LEU A 198 -8.39 2.25 23.09
CA LEU A 198 -7.74 3.57 23.12
C LEU A 198 -8.73 4.69 22.75
N TYR A 199 -9.50 4.49 21.67
CA TYR A 199 -10.51 5.43 21.22
C TYR A 199 -11.59 5.66 22.29
N ALA A 200 -12.08 4.60 22.94
CA ALA A 200 -13.05 4.72 24.02
C ALA A 200 -12.51 5.53 25.21
N VAL A 201 -11.24 5.35 25.59
CA VAL A 201 -10.59 6.14 26.64
C VAL A 201 -10.52 7.63 26.26
N LEU A 202 -10.11 7.94 25.03
CA LEU A 202 -10.02 9.31 24.52
C LEU A 202 -11.40 9.98 24.48
N MET A 203 -12.43 9.30 23.97
CA MET A 203 -13.79 9.82 23.93
C MET A 203 -14.36 10.06 25.32
N ASN A 204 -14.14 9.13 26.26
CA ASN A 204 -14.54 9.32 27.66
C ASN A 204 -13.86 10.53 28.30
N HIS A 205 -12.58 10.77 27.98
CA HIS A 205 -11.88 11.96 28.45
C HIS A 205 -12.48 13.25 27.87
N MET A 206 -12.71 13.31 26.56
CA MET A 206 -13.33 14.47 25.90
C MET A 206 -14.73 14.77 26.44
N LEU A 207 -15.56 13.73 26.68
CA LEU A 207 -16.89 13.89 27.26
C LEU A 207 -16.83 14.46 28.69
N ARG A 208 -15.86 14.02 29.50
CA ARG A 208 -15.66 14.54 30.85
C ARG A 208 -15.22 16.00 30.83
N GLN A 209 -14.25 16.35 29.99
CA GLN A 209 -13.81 17.74 29.83
C GLN A 209 -14.94 18.65 29.34
N SER A 210 -15.75 18.18 28.40
CA SER A 210 -16.93 18.91 27.93
C SER A 210 -17.96 19.13 29.05
N ALA A 211 -18.25 18.08 29.83
CA ALA A 211 -19.18 18.17 30.96
C ALA A 211 -18.66 19.09 32.09
N GLU A 212 -17.35 19.12 32.34
CA GLU A 212 -16.71 20.03 33.30
C GLU A 212 -16.77 21.48 32.80
N ALA A 213 -16.39 21.73 31.53
CA ALA A 213 -16.49 23.05 30.93
C ALA A 213 -17.92 23.61 30.96
N MET A 214 -18.95 22.78 30.79
CA MET A 214 -20.35 23.20 30.90
C MET A 214 -20.79 23.55 32.33
N LYS A 215 -20.14 23.00 33.36
CA LYS A 215 -20.45 23.34 34.77
C LYS A 215 -19.87 24.68 35.19
N ASP A 216 -18.73 25.05 34.60
CA ASP A 216 -18.01 26.29 34.90
C ASP A 216 -18.51 27.50 34.08
N LEU A 217 -19.54 27.31 33.25
CA LEU A 217 -20.20 28.41 32.55
C LEU A 217 -20.98 29.27 33.53
N SER A 218 -20.78 30.59 33.44
CA SER A 218 -21.64 31.56 34.13
C SER A 218 -23.09 31.46 33.63
N GLU A 219 -24.05 31.93 34.43
CA GLU A 219 -25.47 32.00 34.02
C GLU A 219 -25.68 32.82 32.73
N GLU A 220 -24.82 33.82 32.48
CA GLU A 220 -24.84 34.67 31.29
C GLU A 220 -24.30 33.93 30.04
N ASP A 221 -23.24 33.14 30.20
CA ASP A 221 -22.70 32.31 29.13
C ASP A 221 -23.63 31.15 28.78
N ARG A 222 -24.32 30.56 29.78
CA ARG A 222 -25.35 29.53 29.55
C ARG A 222 -26.53 30.07 28.76
N LYS A 223 -27.05 31.24 29.13
CA LYS A 223 -28.13 31.89 28.36
C LYS A 223 -27.71 32.22 26.93
N THR A 224 -26.48 32.68 26.74
CA THR A 224 -25.94 32.98 25.41
C THR A 224 -25.82 31.71 24.56
N LEU A 225 -25.34 30.60 25.15
CA LEU A 225 -25.30 29.29 24.52
C LEU A 225 -26.70 28.77 24.15
N ASP A 226 -27.66 28.85 25.08
CA ASP A 226 -29.04 28.42 24.86
C ASP A 226 -29.72 29.24 23.75
N GLU A 227 -29.47 30.56 23.70
CA GLU A 227 -29.95 31.42 22.61
C GLU A 227 -29.37 31.04 21.25
N ILE A 228 -28.07 30.72 21.19
CA ILE A 228 -27.41 30.32 19.94
C ILE A 228 -27.92 28.95 19.47
N MET A 229 -28.11 28.00 20.39
CA MET A 229 -28.64 26.67 20.07
C MET A 229 -30.10 26.74 19.60
N SER A 230 -30.93 27.55 20.28
CA SER A 230 -32.33 27.77 19.91
C SER A 230 -32.51 28.47 18.56
N LYS A 231 -31.57 29.36 18.19
CA LYS A 231 -31.54 30.01 16.87
C LYS A 231 -31.03 29.11 15.75
N ARG A 232 -30.34 28.00 16.07
CA ARG A 232 -29.78 27.03 15.10
C ARG A 232 -30.67 25.82 14.83
N SER A 233 -31.72 25.57 15.62
CA SER A 233 -32.76 24.61 15.25
C SER A 233 -33.40 25.03 13.92
N PRO A 234 -33.30 24.24 12.84
CA PRO A 234 -34.02 24.51 11.61
C PRO A 234 -35.51 24.49 11.93
N LYS A 235 -36.24 25.46 11.38
CA LYS A 235 -37.64 25.24 11.06
C LYS A 235 -37.71 24.06 10.08
N GLU A 236 -37.82 22.84 10.60
CA GLU A 236 -38.53 21.78 9.90
C GLU A 236 -39.99 22.19 9.85
N SER A 237 -40.36 22.88 8.78
CA SER A 237 -41.74 23.17 8.42
C SER A 237 -41.78 23.53 6.93
N GLN A 238 -41.73 22.52 6.06
CA GLN A 238 -42.72 22.22 5.00
C GLN A 238 -42.14 21.29 3.95
#